data_AF-A0A1F3TZP1-F1
#
_entry.id   AF-A0A1F3TZP1-F1
#
_cell.length_a   1.000
_cell.length_b   1.000
_cell.length_c   1.000
_cell.angle_alpha   90.00
_cell.angle_beta   90.00
_cell.angle_gamma   90.00
#
_symmetry.space_group_name_H-M   'P 1'
#
loop_
_entity.id
_entity.type
_entity.pdbx_description
1 polymer ?
#
loop_
_entity_poly.entity_id
_entity_poly.type
_entity_poly.pdbx_seq_one_letter_code
_entity_poly.pdbx_strand_id
1 'polypeptide(L)'
;MKIPKASLILASLIFSLFTATPVWADFTREKCAETLVGNKIIQVNRQWNEKTRRCFISVHPRVIEDLKYRDYYFDNSGFFMVFNSYGIGDESVTAGARGFFLLPQVNEYPDFSFEENNDVIVKMVSGHQLRISGKDFSIVSLSDGLITEKPLSPKNQGGVEFQLTRGYWLDGGFKLGGLPLDTSTNKTRFQSAQSTESCILTNKTYLNYESDGEFSLKFLGTKMTDFVRAKCPQLKL
;
A
#
# COMPACT_ATOMS: atom_id res chain seq x y z
N MET A 1 15.27 82.63 0.05
CA MET A 1 15.02 81.41 0.85
C MET A 1 14.85 80.25 -0.13
N LYS A 2 15.85 79.36 -0.24
CA LYS A 2 15.93 78.30 -1.26
C LYS A 2 15.36 77.00 -0.70
N ILE A 3 14.39 76.40 -1.40
CA ILE A 3 13.82 75.08 -1.09
C ILE A 3 14.70 74.01 -1.75
N PRO A 4 15.13 72.95 -1.04
CA PRO A 4 15.95 71.90 -1.62
C PRO A 4 15.11 70.90 -2.42
N LYS A 5 15.66 70.44 -3.54
CA LYS A 5 15.11 69.36 -4.37
C LYS A 5 15.30 68.02 -3.66
N ALA A 6 14.20 67.32 -3.37
CA ALA A 6 14.23 65.95 -2.92
C ALA A 6 14.37 65.01 -4.13
N SER A 7 15.47 64.26 -4.19
CA SER A 7 15.68 63.18 -5.14
C SER A 7 14.76 62.00 -4.81
N LEU A 8 13.88 61.65 -5.74
CA LEU A 8 13.02 60.48 -5.67
C LEU A 8 13.85 59.25 -6.10
N ILE A 9 14.31 58.46 -5.14
CA ILE A 9 14.95 57.16 -5.40
C ILE A 9 13.83 56.14 -5.65
N LEU A 10 13.71 55.70 -6.91
CA LEU A 10 12.78 54.68 -7.35
C LEU A 10 13.33 53.30 -6.94
N ALA A 11 12.87 52.78 -5.80
CA ALA A 11 13.19 51.43 -5.34
C ALA A 11 12.35 50.41 -6.13
N SER A 12 12.99 49.70 -7.07
CA SER A 12 12.43 48.52 -7.72
C SER A 12 12.18 47.42 -6.68
N LEU A 13 10.93 47.24 -6.26
CA LEU A 13 10.49 46.02 -5.60
C LEU A 13 10.50 44.88 -6.62
N ILE A 14 11.57 44.08 -6.60
CA ILE A 14 11.58 42.76 -7.24
C ILE A 14 10.73 41.87 -6.36
N PHE A 15 9.48 41.68 -6.76
CA PHE A 15 8.54 40.74 -6.17
C PHE A 15 9.02 39.34 -6.57
N SER A 16 9.90 38.74 -5.75
CA SER A 16 10.31 37.36 -5.87
C SER A 16 9.09 36.48 -5.68
N LEU A 17 8.45 36.10 -6.79
CA LEU A 17 7.50 35.01 -6.86
C LEU A 17 8.22 33.73 -6.43
N PHE A 18 8.18 33.45 -5.13
CA PHE A 18 8.42 32.10 -4.62
C PHE A 18 7.30 31.22 -5.17
N THR A 19 7.51 30.67 -6.36
CA THR A 19 6.76 29.50 -6.80
C THR A 19 7.08 28.41 -5.79
N ALA A 20 6.16 28.18 -4.84
CA ALA A 20 6.22 27.00 -4.01
C ALA A 20 6.20 25.81 -4.98
N THR A 21 7.37 25.24 -5.25
CA THR A 21 7.44 23.95 -5.91
C THR A 21 6.66 23.01 -5.00
N PRO A 22 5.66 22.29 -5.51
CA PRO A 22 4.98 21.29 -4.71
C PRO A 22 6.08 20.38 -4.15
N VAL A 23 6.16 20.32 -2.82
CA VAL A 23 6.99 19.37 -2.10
C VAL A 23 6.37 18.01 -2.37
N TRP A 24 6.65 17.46 -3.54
CA TRP A 24 6.61 16.03 -3.73
C TRP A 24 7.63 15.52 -2.72
N ALA A 25 7.14 14.90 -1.64
CA ALA A 25 8.02 14.25 -0.69
C ALA A 25 8.89 13.31 -1.51
N ASP A 26 10.17 13.65 -1.66
CA ASP A 26 11.12 12.80 -2.35
C ASP A 26 11.17 11.52 -1.52
N PHE A 27 10.61 10.45 -2.07
CA PHE A 27 10.80 9.14 -1.48
C PHE A 27 12.30 8.85 -1.60
N THR A 28 13.01 8.98 -0.48
CA THR A 28 14.44 8.71 -0.40
C THR A 28 14.68 7.34 0.21
N ARG A 29 15.75 6.68 -0.26
CA ARG A 29 16.27 5.47 0.34
C ARG A 29 16.60 5.65 1.82
N GLU A 30 17.10 6.83 2.20
CA GLU A 30 17.50 7.16 3.57
C GLU A 30 16.35 7.00 4.58
N LYS A 31 15.13 7.35 4.17
CA LYS A 31 13.93 7.19 5.01
C LYS A 31 13.42 5.75 5.07
N CYS A 32 13.84 4.88 4.15
CA CYS A 32 13.54 3.46 4.12
C CYS A 32 14.78 2.63 4.49
N ALA A 33 15.32 2.86 5.68
CA ALA A 33 16.48 2.12 6.17
C ALA A 33 16.23 0.61 6.07
N GLU A 34 17.10 -0.10 5.37
CA GLU A 34 17.01 -1.55 5.22
C GLU A 34 17.09 -2.19 6.61
N THR A 35 16.18 -3.11 6.89
CA THR A 35 16.10 -3.76 8.21
C THR A 35 15.61 -5.19 8.04
N LEU A 36 16.33 -6.14 8.63
CA LEU A 36 15.90 -7.53 8.74
C LEU A 36 15.94 -7.91 10.21
N VAL A 37 14.77 -8.10 10.81
CA VAL A 37 14.61 -8.43 12.22
C VAL A 37 13.57 -9.53 12.38
N GLY A 38 13.62 -10.24 13.49
CA GLY A 38 12.64 -11.30 13.74
C GLY A 38 12.77 -11.89 15.13
N ASN A 39 11.76 -12.66 15.51
CA ASN A 39 11.75 -13.49 16.70
C ASN A 39 11.77 -14.97 16.28
N LYS A 40 11.26 -15.89 17.10
CA LYS A 40 11.22 -17.32 16.75
C LYS A 40 10.17 -17.66 15.70
N ILE A 41 9.11 -16.88 15.59
CA ILE A 41 7.92 -17.16 14.77
C ILE A 41 7.86 -16.24 13.55
N ILE A 42 8.17 -14.94 13.71
CA ILE A 42 8.03 -13.91 12.68
C ILE A 42 9.39 -13.38 12.26
N GLN A 43 9.56 -13.15 10.96
CA GLN A 43 10.61 -12.32 10.36
C GLN A 43 9.97 -11.14 9.64
N VAL A 44 10.50 -9.94 9.85
CA VAL A 44 10.11 -8.73 9.16
C VAL A 44 11.30 -8.20 8.38
N ASN A 45 11.08 -7.90 7.11
CA ASN A 45 12.07 -7.34 6.21
C ASN A 45 11.57 -6.00 5.67
N ARG A 46 12.33 -4.93 5.87
CA ARG A 46 12.11 -3.63 5.23
C ARG A 46 13.20 -3.39 4.21
N GLN A 47 12.82 -3.06 2.98
CA GLN A 47 13.76 -2.82 1.89
C GLN A 47 13.30 -1.70 0.98
N TRP A 48 14.29 -1.06 0.35
CA TRP A 48 14.11 -0.12 -0.74
C TRP A 48 14.36 -0.80 -2.08
N ASN A 49 13.41 -0.73 -3.00
CA ASN A 49 13.59 -1.15 -4.38
C ASN A 49 13.91 0.08 -5.24
N GLU A 50 15.16 0.14 -5.72
CA GLU A 50 15.66 1.26 -6.54
C GLU A 50 14.93 1.39 -7.88
N LYS A 51 14.47 0.29 -8.48
CA LYS A 51 13.79 0.31 -9.78
C LYS A 51 12.40 0.91 -9.67
N THR A 52 11.60 0.42 -8.72
CA THR A 52 10.24 0.91 -8.50
C THR A 52 10.19 2.19 -7.67
N ARG A 53 11.32 2.59 -7.05
CA ARG A 53 11.41 3.62 -6.01
C ARG A 53 10.41 3.38 -4.88
N ARG A 54 10.30 2.12 -4.45
CA ARG A 54 9.37 1.71 -3.38
C ARG A 54 10.10 1.26 -2.14
N CYS A 55 9.61 1.75 -1.02
CA CYS A 55 9.90 1.17 0.27
C CYS A 55 8.82 0.16 0.59
N PHE A 56 9.20 -1.02 1.01
CA PHE A 56 8.26 -2.04 1.41
C PHE A 56 8.66 -2.74 2.70
N ILE A 57 7.65 -3.30 3.35
CA ILE A 57 7.78 -4.22 4.47
C ILE A 57 7.17 -5.54 4.05
N SER A 58 7.90 -6.63 4.24
CA SER A 58 7.36 -7.99 4.15
C SER A 58 7.45 -8.69 5.51
N VAL A 59 6.40 -9.44 5.85
CA VAL A 59 6.28 -10.19 7.09
C VAL A 59 6.12 -11.66 6.73
N HIS A 60 7.02 -12.50 7.25
CA HIS A 60 7.16 -13.91 6.91
C HIS A 60 7.16 -14.78 8.18
N PRO A 61 6.57 -15.98 8.15
CA PRO A 61 6.78 -16.96 9.20
C PRO A 61 8.19 -17.55 9.07
N ARG A 62 8.88 -17.75 10.19
CA ARG A 62 10.21 -18.40 10.22
C ARG A 62 10.12 -19.91 10.27
N VAL A 63 9.06 -20.43 10.87
CA VAL A 63 8.81 -21.87 10.95
C VAL A 63 7.81 -22.21 9.86
N ILE A 64 8.31 -22.86 8.81
CA ILE A 64 7.52 -23.24 7.64
C ILE A 64 7.57 -24.77 7.52
N GLU A 65 6.39 -25.39 7.58
CA GLU A 65 6.22 -26.83 7.36
C GLU A 65 5.72 -27.07 5.93
N ASP A 66 6.30 -28.04 5.22
CA ASP A 66 5.95 -28.41 3.84
C ASP A 66 5.92 -27.26 2.81
N LEU A 67 6.61 -26.14 3.08
CA LEU A 67 6.45 -24.88 2.30
C LEU A 67 5.00 -24.37 2.27
N LYS A 68 4.18 -24.69 3.26
CA LYS A 68 2.81 -24.17 3.41
C LYS A 68 2.84 -22.95 4.32
N TYR A 69 2.59 -21.78 3.76
CA TYR A 69 2.61 -20.54 4.53
C TYR A 69 1.82 -19.43 3.85
N ARG A 70 1.58 -18.37 4.61
CA ARG A 70 1.05 -17.10 4.14
C ARG A 70 2.03 -16.00 4.51
N ASP A 71 2.28 -15.10 3.58
CA ASP A 71 3.14 -13.93 3.74
C ASP A 71 2.35 -12.65 3.49
N TYR A 72 2.84 -11.55 4.08
CA TYR A 72 2.24 -10.23 3.92
C TYR A 72 3.26 -9.24 3.40
N TYR A 73 2.86 -8.42 2.42
CA TYR A 73 3.70 -7.38 1.83
C TYR A 73 2.95 -6.04 1.84
N PHE A 74 3.66 -4.97 2.19
CA PHE A 74 3.12 -3.61 2.28
C PHE A 74 4.10 -2.63 1.67
N ASP A 75 3.67 -1.71 0.80
CA ASP A 75 4.54 -0.67 0.23
C ASP A 75 4.03 0.76 0.44
N ASN A 76 4.88 1.72 0.08
CA ASN A 76 4.58 3.15 0.16
C ASN A 76 3.51 3.64 -0.84
N SER A 77 3.06 2.81 -1.78
CA SER A 77 1.92 3.12 -2.66
C SER A 77 0.56 2.78 -2.04
N GLY A 78 0.56 2.15 -0.86
CA GLY A 78 -0.65 1.62 -0.22
C GLY A 78 -0.99 0.21 -0.68
N PHE A 79 -0.10 -0.42 -1.44
CA PHE A 79 -0.27 -1.80 -1.84
C PHE A 79 -0.10 -2.72 -0.63
N PHE A 80 -1.08 -3.59 -0.43
CA PHE A 80 -1.08 -4.68 0.55
C PHE A 80 -1.30 -5.97 -0.20
N MET A 81 -0.36 -6.90 -0.11
CA MET A 81 -0.47 -8.22 -0.75
C MET A 81 -0.46 -9.32 0.31
N VAL A 82 -1.34 -10.29 0.09
CA VAL A 82 -1.36 -11.58 0.78
C VAL A 82 -0.85 -12.62 -0.20
N PHE A 83 0.32 -13.18 0.08
CA PHE A 83 0.88 -14.28 -0.69
C PHE A 83 0.62 -15.59 0.06
N ASN A 84 0.22 -16.64 -0.65
CA ASN A 84 0.00 -17.96 -0.11
C ASN A 84 0.85 -18.97 -0.88
N SER A 85 1.60 -19.79 -0.15
CA SER A 85 2.18 -21.02 -0.67
C SER A 85 1.41 -22.21 -0.09
N TYR A 86 0.91 -23.09 -0.96
CA TYR A 86 0.14 -24.28 -0.62
C TYR A 86 1.00 -25.55 -0.56
N GLY A 87 2.32 -25.41 -0.73
CA GLY A 87 3.31 -26.46 -0.54
C GLY A 87 4.24 -26.62 -1.74
N ILE A 88 4.93 -27.76 -1.78
CA ILE A 88 5.90 -28.08 -2.84
C ILE A 88 5.17 -28.36 -4.17
N GLY A 89 5.61 -27.71 -5.25
CA GLY A 89 5.13 -27.97 -6.62
C GLY A 89 5.32 -26.77 -7.55
N ASP A 90 4.70 -26.85 -8.72
CA ASP A 90 4.67 -25.76 -9.70
C ASP A 90 3.91 -24.55 -9.14
N GLU A 91 4.53 -23.37 -9.14
CA GLU A 91 3.97 -22.12 -8.62
C GLU A 91 2.59 -21.79 -9.22
N SER A 92 2.35 -22.20 -10.47
CA SER A 92 1.05 -22.02 -11.14
C SER A 92 -0.13 -22.68 -10.43
N VAL A 93 0.13 -23.68 -9.58
CA VAL A 93 -0.88 -24.41 -8.80
C VAL A 93 -0.61 -24.40 -7.29
N THR A 94 0.63 -24.20 -6.85
CA THR A 94 1.00 -24.21 -5.44
C THR A 94 1.27 -22.83 -4.85
N ALA A 95 1.31 -21.76 -5.63
CA ALA A 95 1.44 -20.40 -5.14
C ALA A 95 0.30 -19.52 -5.64
N GLY A 96 -0.07 -18.51 -4.87
CA GLY A 96 -1.04 -17.52 -5.32
C GLY A 96 -1.02 -16.27 -4.47
N ALA A 97 -1.45 -15.15 -5.06
CA ALA A 97 -1.45 -13.87 -4.39
C ALA A 97 -2.81 -13.16 -4.53
N ARG A 98 -3.17 -12.40 -3.49
CA ARG A 98 -4.25 -11.43 -3.51
C ARG A 98 -3.68 -10.05 -3.21
N GLY A 99 -4.07 -9.07 -4.01
CA GLY A 99 -3.55 -7.71 -3.92
C GLY A 99 -4.65 -6.70 -3.61
N PHE A 100 -4.33 -5.78 -2.71
CA PHE A 100 -5.17 -4.68 -2.33
C PHE A 100 -4.42 -3.35 -2.44
N PHE A 101 -5.13 -2.25 -2.66
CA PHE A 101 -4.62 -0.92 -2.32
C PHE A 101 -5.52 -0.31 -1.25
N LEU A 102 -4.94 0.12 -0.12
CA LEU A 102 -5.68 0.81 0.94
C LEU A 102 -5.37 2.30 0.88
N LEU A 103 -6.42 3.13 0.81
CA LEU A 103 -6.32 4.57 0.49
C LEU A 103 -7.28 5.40 1.37
N PRO A 104 -7.07 6.73 1.49
CA PRO A 104 -5.94 7.51 0.97
C PRO A 104 -4.63 7.21 1.71
N GLN A 105 -3.50 7.58 1.11
CA GLN A 105 -2.20 7.57 1.78
C GLN A 105 -2.12 8.77 2.73
N VAL A 106 -1.88 8.51 4.01
CA VAL A 106 -1.71 9.52 5.08
C VAL A 106 -0.32 9.49 5.70
N ASN A 107 0.46 8.42 5.49
CA ASN A 107 1.88 8.35 5.80
C ASN A 107 2.68 8.17 4.50
N GLU A 108 3.93 8.61 4.52
CA GLU A 108 4.86 8.47 3.38
C GLU A 108 5.33 7.01 3.22
N TYR A 109 5.55 6.29 4.33
CA TYR A 109 6.10 4.93 4.32
C TYR A 109 5.31 3.99 5.23
N PRO A 110 5.27 2.69 4.91
CA PRO A 110 4.84 1.70 5.87
C PRO A 110 5.91 1.57 6.97
N ASP A 111 5.48 1.25 8.18
CA ASP A 111 6.36 1.09 9.34
C ASP A 111 5.97 -0.18 10.12
N PHE A 112 6.83 -0.65 11.02
CA PHE A 112 6.50 -1.78 11.87
C PHE A 112 7.13 -1.67 13.26
N SER A 113 6.54 -2.38 14.22
CA SER A 113 7.09 -2.54 15.57
C SER A 113 6.76 -3.93 16.10
N PHE A 114 7.57 -4.40 17.06
CA PHE A 114 7.27 -5.59 17.85
C PHE A 114 6.72 -5.17 19.21
N GLU A 115 5.65 -5.83 19.63
CA GLU A 115 5.08 -5.73 20.98
C GLU A 115 5.83 -6.65 21.96
N GLU A 116 5.67 -6.42 23.26
CA GLU A 116 6.29 -7.26 24.31
C GLU A 116 5.91 -8.74 24.20
N ASN A 117 4.69 -9.01 23.71
CA ASN A 117 4.19 -10.37 23.50
C ASN A 117 4.66 -11.01 22.19
N ASN A 118 5.61 -10.39 21.47
CA ASN A 118 6.14 -10.79 20.17
C ASN A 118 5.21 -10.60 18.97
N ASP A 119 4.04 -9.99 19.15
CA ASP A 119 3.20 -9.62 18.00
C ASP A 119 3.90 -8.55 17.16
N VAL A 120 3.65 -8.58 15.86
CA VAL A 120 4.09 -7.52 14.93
C VAL A 120 2.92 -6.62 14.62
N ILE A 121 3.11 -5.32 14.78
CA ILE A 121 2.20 -4.30 14.28
C ILE A 121 2.82 -3.68 13.04
N VAL A 122 2.15 -3.83 11.89
CA VAL A 122 2.51 -3.15 10.65
C VAL A 122 1.60 -1.95 10.46
N LYS A 123 2.17 -0.75 10.48
CA LYS A 123 1.48 0.50 10.16
C LYS A 123 1.56 0.75 8.65
N MET A 124 0.43 0.70 7.98
CA MET A 124 0.33 0.93 6.54
C MET A 124 0.33 2.43 6.21
N VAL A 125 0.63 2.79 4.96
CA VAL A 125 0.57 4.20 4.53
C VAL A 125 -0.82 4.81 4.59
N SER A 126 -1.87 3.99 4.58
CA SER A 126 -3.25 4.44 4.81
C SER A 126 -3.55 4.78 6.27
N GLY A 127 -2.58 4.58 7.16
CA GLY A 127 -2.69 4.80 8.60
C GLY A 127 -3.38 3.68 9.34
N HIS A 128 -3.87 2.64 8.65
CA HIS A 128 -4.38 1.44 9.29
C HIS A 128 -3.20 0.62 9.83
N GLN A 129 -3.45 -0.18 10.87
CA GLN A 129 -2.45 -1.04 11.50
C GLN A 129 -2.92 -2.48 11.47
N LEU A 130 -2.11 -3.37 10.91
CA LEU A 130 -2.33 -4.81 10.94
C LEU A 130 -1.52 -5.42 12.08
N ARG A 131 -2.17 -6.16 12.97
CA ARG A 131 -1.51 -6.91 14.04
C ARG A 131 -1.43 -8.39 13.67
N ILE A 132 -0.24 -8.96 13.71
CA ILE A 132 0.04 -10.37 13.42
C ILE A 132 0.58 -11.02 14.70
N SER A 133 0.05 -12.19 15.08
CA SER A 133 0.40 -12.84 16.34
C SER A 133 1.80 -13.43 16.31
N GLY A 134 2.59 -13.11 17.33
CA GLY A 134 3.91 -13.71 17.58
C GLY A 134 3.86 -15.15 18.06
N LYS A 135 2.66 -15.72 18.24
CA LYS A 135 2.46 -17.10 18.70
C LYS A 135 2.33 -18.09 17.54
N ASP A 136 1.49 -17.77 16.56
CA ASP A 136 1.07 -18.69 15.49
C ASP A 136 0.99 -18.02 14.12
N PHE A 137 1.46 -16.77 14.00
CA PHE A 137 1.48 -16.00 12.76
C PHE A 137 0.09 -15.62 12.22
N SER A 138 -1.00 -15.79 12.99
CA SER A 138 -2.34 -15.40 12.53
C SER A 138 -2.55 -13.88 12.57
N ILE A 139 -3.44 -13.37 11.72
CA ILE A 139 -3.91 -11.98 11.83
C ILE A 139 -4.79 -11.85 13.07
N VAL A 140 -4.46 -10.90 13.95
CA VAL A 140 -5.19 -10.63 15.19
C VAL A 140 -6.22 -9.52 14.98
N SER A 141 -5.82 -8.42 14.35
CA SER A 141 -6.68 -7.24 14.20
C SER A 141 -6.24 -6.31 13.09
N LEU A 142 -7.17 -5.49 12.62
CA LEU A 142 -6.94 -4.36 11.73
C LEU A 142 -7.52 -3.11 12.39
N SER A 143 -6.71 -2.08 12.64
CA SER A 143 -7.23 -0.82 13.19
C SER A 143 -8.20 -0.17 12.20
N ASP A 144 -9.25 0.49 12.70
CA ASP A 144 -10.29 1.13 11.88
C ASP A 144 -10.88 0.19 10.81
N GLY A 145 -11.14 -1.06 11.20
CA GLY A 145 -11.69 -2.06 10.31
C GLY A 145 -12.01 -3.37 11.02
N LEU A 146 -12.59 -4.28 10.24
CA LEU A 146 -12.72 -5.69 10.57
C LEU A 146 -11.81 -6.47 9.63
N ILE A 147 -11.17 -7.51 10.14
CA ILE A 147 -10.39 -8.44 9.33
C ILE A 147 -10.68 -9.86 9.77
N THR A 148 -10.77 -10.76 8.80
CA THR A 148 -10.95 -12.18 9.03
C THR A 148 -9.92 -12.95 8.23
N GLU A 149 -9.37 -13.98 8.88
CA GLU A 149 -8.42 -14.90 8.27
C GLU A 149 -9.02 -16.30 8.25
N LYS A 150 -8.97 -16.95 7.08
CA LYS A 150 -9.39 -18.33 6.87
C LYS A 150 -8.16 -19.25 6.77
N PRO A 151 -8.30 -20.53 7.14
CA PRO A 151 -7.24 -21.53 7.00
C PRO A 151 -6.66 -21.56 5.60
N LEU A 152 -5.37 -21.81 5.46
CA LEU A 152 -4.68 -21.83 4.16
C LEU A 152 -5.34 -22.83 3.20
N SER A 153 -5.91 -22.33 2.10
CA SER A 153 -6.61 -23.15 1.11
C SER A 153 -6.68 -22.45 -0.25
N PRO A 154 -6.38 -23.12 -1.38
CA PRO A 154 -6.53 -22.49 -2.69
C PRO A 154 -7.98 -22.12 -3.04
N LYS A 155 -8.96 -22.63 -2.28
CA LYS A 155 -10.40 -22.39 -2.51
C LYS A 155 -10.94 -21.13 -1.83
N ASN A 156 -10.15 -20.44 -1.00
CA ASN A 156 -10.65 -19.32 -0.18
C ASN A 156 -10.17 -17.93 -0.65
N GLN A 157 -9.75 -17.79 -1.91
CA GLN A 157 -9.39 -16.50 -2.53
C GLN A 157 -8.35 -15.70 -1.73
N GLY A 158 -7.28 -16.37 -1.27
CA GLY A 158 -6.25 -15.74 -0.44
C GLY A 158 -6.53 -15.90 1.07
N GLY A 159 -7.81 -16.06 1.45
CA GLY A 159 -8.21 -16.36 2.82
C GLY A 159 -8.10 -15.20 3.78
N VAL A 160 -8.00 -13.97 3.28
CA VAL A 160 -8.03 -12.74 4.07
C VAL A 160 -9.12 -11.84 3.50
N GLU A 161 -10.07 -11.45 4.35
CA GLU A 161 -11.11 -10.48 4.01
C GLU A 161 -11.11 -9.37 5.04
N PHE A 162 -11.29 -8.13 4.60
CA PHE A 162 -11.42 -7.00 5.52
C PHE A 162 -12.49 -6.01 5.04
N GLN A 163 -12.99 -5.25 6.02
CA GLN A 163 -13.89 -4.13 5.81
C GLN A 163 -13.34 -2.95 6.61
N LEU A 164 -13.02 -1.85 5.93
CA LEU A 164 -12.53 -0.64 6.58
C LEU A 164 -13.70 0.18 7.15
N THR A 165 -13.48 0.88 8.26
CA THR A 165 -14.41 1.88 8.81
C THR A 165 -14.06 3.30 8.39
N ARG A 166 -12.92 3.50 7.72
CA ARG A 166 -12.54 4.75 7.06
C ARG A 166 -11.79 4.52 5.76
N GLY A 167 -11.78 5.54 4.89
CA GLY A 167 -11.10 5.47 3.59
C GLY A 167 -11.79 4.55 2.60
N TYR A 168 -11.03 4.09 1.60
CA TYR A 168 -11.49 3.23 0.52
C TYR A 168 -10.38 2.28 0.10
N TRP A 169 -10.74 1.19 -0.57
CA TRP A 169 -9.77 0.21 -1.00
C TRP A 169 -10.12 -0.38 -2.37
N LEU A 170 -9.07 -0.85 -3.03
CA LEU A 170 -9.12 -1.56 -4.28
C LEU A 170 -8.77 -3.02 -3.98
N ASP A 171 -9.64 -3.95 -4.37
CA ASP A 171 -9.41 -5.39 -4.27
C ASP A 171 -9.20 -5.97 -5.66
N GLY A 172 -7.95 -6.34 -5.95
CA GLY A 172 -7.56 -6.97 -7.22
C GLY A 172 -8.00 -8.42 -7.33
N GLY A 173 -8.52 -9.01 -6.25
CA GLY A 173 -8.88 -10.43 -6.18
C GLY A 173 -7.67 -11.33 -5.95
N PHE A 174 -7.87 -12.63 -6.13
CA PHE A 174 -6.87 -13.67 -5.92
C PHE A 174 -6.60 -14.44 -7.22
N LYS A 175 -5.34 -14.85 -7.45
CA LYS A 175 -4.95 -15.71 -8.57
C LYS A 175 -3.87 -16.70 -8.13
N LEU A 176 -3.95 -17.94 -8.63
CA LEU A 176 -2.85 -18.91 -8.55
C LEU A 176 -1.82 -18.62 -9.66
N GLY A 177 -0.54 -18.84 -9.36
CA GLY A 177 0.55 -18.58 -10.30
C GLY A 177 0.86 -17.10 -10.53
N GLY A 178 0.50 -16.22 -9.58
CA GLY A 178 0.87 -14.80 -9.64
C GLY A 178 -0.19 -13.88 -9.07
N LEU A 179 -0.08 -12.60 -9.39
CA LEU A 179 -0.97 -11.57 -8.88
C LEU A 179 -1.98 -11.17 -9.97
N PRO A 180 -3.29 -11.00 -9.65
CA PRO A 180 -4.26 -10.58 -10.66
C PRO A 180 -3.96 -9.19 -11.25
N LEU A 181 -3.24 -8.36 -10.50
CA LEU A 181 -2.88 -7.00 -10.90
C LEU A 181 -1.86 -6.97 -12.04
N ASP A 182 -1.10 -8.05 -12.27
CA ASP A 182 -0.12 -8.16 -13.36
C ASP A 182 -0.79 -8.18 -14.74
N THR A 183 -2.09 -8.46 -14.80
CA THR A 183 -2.85 -8.52 -16.05
C THR A 183 -3.70 -7.27 -16.24
N SER A 184 -3.40 -6.49 -17.27
CA SER A 184 -4.03 -5.18 -17.53
C SER A 184 -5.53 -5.23 -17.83
N THR A 185 -6.03 -6.37 -18.31
CA THR A 185 -7.44 -6.61 -18.62
C THR A 185 -8.24 -7.20 -17.45
N ASN A 186 -7.58 -7.63 -16.37
CA ASN A 186 -8.27 -8.08 -15.17
C ASN A 186 -9.04 -6.92 -14.52
N LYS A 187 -9.99 -7.30 -13.68
CA LYS A 187 -10.91 -6.37 -13.03
C LYS A 187 -10.57 -6.25 -11.56
N THR A 188 -10.66 -5.03 -11.05
CA THR A 188 -10.47 -4.70 -9.64
C THR A 188 -11.75 -4.08 -9.10
N ARG A 189 -12.12 -4.49 -7.88
CA ARG A 189 -13.28 -3.99 -7.17
C ARG A 189 -12.87 -2.84 -6.26
N PHE A 190 -13.46 -1.68 -6.47
CA PHE A 190 -13.32 -0.49 -5.64
C PHE A 190 -14.46 -0.46 -4.63
N GLN A 191 -14.12 -0.21 -3.37
CA GLN A 191 -15.03 -0.22 -2.24
C GLN A 191 -14.70 0.95 -1.31
N SER A 192 -15.68 1.46 -0.59
CA SER A 192 -15.50 2.55 0.37
C SER A 192 -16.08 2.18 1.72
N ALA A 193 -15.45 2.65 2.80
CA ALA A 193 -15.99 2.49 4.15
C ALA A 193 -17.34 3.21 4.34
N GLN A 194 -17.64 4.23 3.54
CA GLN A 194 -18.86 5.03 3.63
C GLN A 194 -19.97 4.57 2.66
N SER A 195 -19.76 3.48 1.91
CA SER A 195 -20.75 2.97 0.95
C SER A 195 -20.85 1.45 1.01
N THR A 196 -22.06 0.93 0.83
CA THR A 196 -22.31 -0.50 0.61
C THR A 196 -22.18 -0.88 -0.85
N GLU A 197 -22.09 0.10 -1.75
CA GLU A 197 -21.93 -0.13 -3.18
C GLU A 197 -20.47 -0.40 -3.54
N SER A 198 -20.27 -1.03 -4.69
CA SER A 198 -18.94 -1.26 -5.24
C SER A 198 -18.88 -0.79 -6.69
N CYS A 199 -17.66 -0.57 -7.17
CA CYS A 199 -17.37 -0.20 -8.54
C CYS A 199 -16.34 -1.18 -9.10
N ILE A 200 -16.48 -1.60 -10.35
CA ILE A 200 -15.54 -2.54 -10.97
C ILE A 200 -14.87 -1.85 -12.15
N LEU A 201 -13.55 -1.71 -12.11
CA LEU A 201 -12.75 -1.13 -13.19
C LEU A 201 -11.72 -2.14 -13.68
N THR A 202 -11.31 -2.03 -14.94
CA THR A 202 -10.17 -2.79 -15.44
C THR A 202 -8.87 -2.23 -14.88
N ASN A 203 -7.87 -3.08 -14.66
CA ASN A 203 -6.60 -2.68 -14.08
C ASN A 203 -5.91 -1.58 -14.89
N LYS A 204 -5.92 -1.68 -16.23
CA LYS A 204 -5.39 -0.64 -17.13
C LYS A 204 -6.01 0.75 -16.94
N THR A 205 -7.17 0.87 -16.30
CA THR A 205 -7.84 2.17 -16.10
C THR A 205 -7.10 3.01 -15.06
N TYR A 206 -6.47 2.38 -14.06
CA TYR A 206 -5.84 3.08 -12.93
C TYR A 206 -4.40 2.63 -12.64
N LEU A 207 -3.91 1.59 -13.30
CA LEU A 207 -2.50 1.15 -13.26
C LEU A 207 -1.76 1.50 -14.56
N ASN A 208 -0.51 1.92 -14.40
CA ASN A 208 0.52 1.86 -15.44
C ASN A 208 1.18 0.48 -15.37
N TYR A 209 1.57 -0.03 -16.54
CA TYR A 209 2.31 -1.28 -16.69
C TYR A 209 3.66 -0.95 -17.31
N GLU A 210 4.72 -1.29 -16.61
CA GLU A 210 6.09 -1.11 -17.06
C GLU A 210 6.54 -2.34 -17.87
N SER A 211 7.63 -2.21 -18.62
CA SER A 211 8.07 -3.23 -19.58
C SER A 211 8.60 -4.52 -18.95
N ASP A 212 8.93 -4.51 -17.66
CA ASP A 212 9.43 -5.64 -16.88
C ASP A 212 8.33 -6.39 -16.11
N GLY A 213 7.06 -6.05 -16.35
CA GLY A 213 5.92 -6.67 -15.67
C GLY A 213 5.55 -6.01 -14.35
N GLU A 214 6.25 -4.94 -13.95
CA GLU A 214 5.85 -4.13 -12.81
C GLU A 214 4.62 -3.26 -13.15
N PHE A 215 3.84 -2.91 -12.13
CA PHE A 215 2.72 -1.98 -12.27
C PHE A 215 2.76 -0.92 -11.18
N SER A 216 2.28 0.28 -11.49
CA SER A 216 2.17 1.41 -10.55
C SER A 216 0.82 2.11 -10.64
N LEU A 217 0.37 2.73 -9.55
CA LEU A 217 -0.84 3.55 -9.59
C LEU A 217 -0.62 4.78 -10.50
N LYS A 218 -1.53 5.02 -11.44
CA LYS A 218 -1.54 6.22 -12.29
C LYS A 218 -1.71 7.52 -11.51
N PHE A 219 -2.40 7.43 -10.38
CA PHE A 219 -2.77 8.56 -9.55
C PHE A 219 -2.34 8.28 -8.12
N LEU A 220 -1.80 9.29 -7.44
CA LEU A 220 -1.37 9.22 -6.05
C LEU A 220 -2.09 10.30 -5.23
N GLY A 221 -2.21 10.09 -3.93
CA GLY A 221 -2.84 11.04 -3.00
C GLY A 221 -4.25 11.45 -3.44
N THR A 222 -4.52 12.75 -3.40
CA THR A 222 -5.83 13.33 -3.74
C THR A 222 -6.26 13.06 -5.18
N LYS A 223 -5.32 12.98 -6.13
CA LYS A 223 -5.63 12.69 -7.54
C LYS A 223 -6.27 11.31 -7.70
N MET A 224 -5.89 10.33 -6.87
CA MET A 224 -6.53 9.02 -6.88
C MET A 224 -7.96 9.12 -6.35
N THR A 225 -8.18 9.90 -5.29
CA THR A 225 -9.52 10.13 -4.75
C THR A 225 -10.42 10.79 -5.80
N ASP A 226 -9.93 11.82 -6.49
CA ASP A 226 -10.68 12.51 -7.54
C ASP A 226 -10.99 11.59 -8.72
N PHE A 227 -10.03 10.75 -9.12
CA PHE A 227 -10.25 9.72 -10.13
C PHE A 227 -11.37 8.75 -9.72
N VAL A 228 -11.36 8.26 -8.47
CA VAL A 228 -12.40 7.34 -7.99
C VAL A 228 -13.75 8.05 -7.93
N ARG A 229 -13.84 9.30 -7.46
CA ARG A 229 -15.10 10.07 -7.50
C ARG A 229 -15.65 10.20 -8.92
N ALA A 230 -14.78 10.43 -9.90
CA ALA A 230 -15.18 10.59 -11.30
C ALA A 230 -15.60 9.27 -11.97
N LYS A 231 -14.90 8.17 -11.70
CA LYS A 231 -15.15 6.85 -12.34
C LYS A 231 -16.15 5.98 -11.58
N CYS A 232 -16.33 6.23 -10.31
CA CYS A 232 -17.16 5.46 -9.40
C CYS A 232 -18.01 6.41 -8.52
N PRO A 233 -18.89 7.24 -9.12
CA PRO A 233 -19.66 8.24 -8.38
C PRO A 233 -20.62 7.66 -7.33
N GLN A 234 -20.91 6.36 -7.41
CA GLN A 234 -21.70 5.62 -6.42
C GLN A 234 -20.91 5.34 -5.11
N LEU A 235 -19.58 5.47 -5.14
CA LEU A 235 -18.76 5.37 -3.95
C LEU A 235 -18.71 6.72 -3.23
N LYS A 236 -19.29 6.78 -2.02
CA LYS A 236 -19.12 7.91 -1.10
C LYS A 236 -17.72 7.86 -0.50
N LEU A 237 -16.89 8.89 -0.71
CA LEU A 237 -15.48 8.96 -0.28
C LEU A 237 -15.22 10.13 0.68
#